data_AF-A0A259FE69-F1
#
_entry.id   AF-A0A259FE69-F1
#
_cell.length_a   1.000
_cell.length_b   1.000
_cell.length_c   1.000
_cell.angle_alpha   90.00
_cell.angle_beta   90.00
_cell.angle_gamma   90.00
#
_symmetry.space_group_name_H-M   'P 1'
#
loop_
_entity.id
_entity.type
_entity.pdbx_description
1 polymer ?
#
loop_
_entity_poly.entity_id
_entity_poly.type
_entity_poly.pdbx_seq_one_letter_code
_entity_poly.pdbx_strand_id
1 'polypeptide(L)'
;MMKRRGGWILGMISVGALVCTPAGATSVAVVGLFKDKALISIDGGKPRTIAIGQTVQGVRLLAADSERATLDVAGTRRVLGMGQSFAGAAQEGRRSVSLTADARGHFAAAGSANGYPLTFLVDTGATAVVISAADAGRMGIDYKSGAQVGVNTAAGLMPAWRHKFNSVKIGQLEVLQVEGMVVEAGLSMPLLGMSFLNRMEMAREGQTMVLRQRY
;
A
#
# COMPACT_ATOMS: atom_id res chain seq x y z
N MET A 1 -1.01 33.96 -62.06
CA MET A 1 -0.87 32.53 -62.40
C MET A 1 0.57 32.13 -62.07
N MET A 2 0.80 31.40 -60.95
CA MET A 2 0.91 29.91 -60.88
C MET A 2 2.23 29.41 -61.51
N LYS A 3 3.09 28.57 -60.91
CA LYS A 3 3.00 27.70 -59.71
C LYS A 3 4.43 27.25 -59.27
N ARG A 4 4.59 27.15 -57.94
CA ARG A 4 5.48 26.34 -57.05
C ARG A 4 6.22 25.14 -57.70
N ARG A 5 7.52 24.86 -57.52
CA ARG A 5 8.40 24.56 -56.34
C ARG A 5 8.09 23.28 -55.53
N GLY A 6 9.14 22.45 -55.34
CA GLY A 6 9.40 21.55 -54.20
C GLY A 6 9.20 20.07 -54.52
N GLY A 7 10.16 19.15 -54.38
CA GLY A 7 11.30 19.06 -53.45
C GLY A 7 11.00 17.96 -52.43
N TRP A 8 11.52 16.75 -52.65
CA TRP A 8 11.26 15.55 -51.84
C TRP A 8 11.99 15.68 -50.48
N ILE A 9 11.27 15.52 -49.37
CA ILE A 9 11.85 15.47 -48.02
C ILE A 9 11.66 14.06 -47.45
N LEU A 10 12.79 13.46 -47.11
CA LEU A 10 12.98 12.17 -46.47
C LEU A 10 12.48 12.22 -45.02
N GLY A 11 11.56 11.32 -44.66
CA GLY A 11 11.00 11.23 -43.31
C GLY A 11 11.90 10.49 -42.34
N MET A 12 12.41 11.20 -41.32
CA MET A 12 12.97 10.61 -40.11
C MET A 12 11.88 10.55 -39.03
N ILE A 13 11.40 9.34 -38.72
CA ILE A 13 10.50 9.09 -37.60
C ILE A 13 11.36 8.93 -36.34
N SER A 14 11.37 9.96 -35.50
CA SER A 14 11.95 9.91 -34.15
C SER A 14 10.92 9.32 -33.18
N VAL A 15 11.16 8.10 -32.72
CA VAL A 15 10.37 7.49 -31.63
C VAL A 15 10.84 8.09 -30.31
N GLY A 16 10.04 8.99 -29.75
CA GLY A 16 10.28 9.59 -28.43
C GLY A 16 10.02 8.57 -27.32
N ALA A 17 11.07 8.16 -26.62
CA ALA A 17 10.95 7.37 -25.40
C ALA A 17 10.33 8.23 -24.29
N LEU A 18 9.09 7.90 -23.89
CA LEU A 18 8.49 8.46 -22.68
C LEU A 18 9.21 7.89 -21.46
N VAL A 19 10.08 8.70 -20.86
CA VAL A 19 10.61 8.46 -19.52
C VAL A 19 9.53 8.89 -18.52
N CYS A 20 8.84 7.92 -17.92
CA CYS A 20 7.88 8.18 -16.85
C CYS A 20 8.65 8.31 -15.53
N THR A 21 8.83 9.53 -15.03
CA THR A 21 9.42 9.78 -13.71
C THR A 21 8.37 9.50 -12.62
N PRO A 22 8.71 8.78 -11.54
CA PRO A 22 7.80 8.61 -10.42
C PRO A 22 7.64 9.95 -9.70
N ALA A 23 6.42 10.50 -9.71
CA ALA A 23 6.08 11.70 -8.96
C ALA A 23 6.09 11.38 -7.44
N GLY A 24 7.03 11.98 -6.72
CA GLY A 24 7.05 11.94 -5.25
C GLY A 24 5.82 12.64 -4.67
N ALA A 25 5.30 12.13 -3.56
CA ALA A 25 4.13 12.71 -2.89
C ALA A 25 4.44 14.11 -2.35
N THR A 26 3.94 15.15 -3.02
CA THR A 26 4.14 16.56 -2.64
C THR A 26 3.25 16.94 -1.47
N SER A 27 3.83 17.20 -0.30
CA SER A 27 3.11 17.74 0.85
C SER A 27 3.12 19.27 0.84
N VAL A 28 2.01 19.91 1.22
CA VAL A 28 1.80 21.35 1.16
C VAL A 28 1.12 21.80 2.44
N ALA A 29 1.70 22.74 3.16
CA ALA A 29 1.11 23.38 4.33
C ALA A 29 0.90 24.87 4.07
N VAL A 30 -0.27 25.39 4.42
CA VAL A 30 -0.55 26.83 4.37
C VAL A 30 -0.12 27.46 5.69
N VAL A 31 0.98 28.20 5.66
CA VAL A 31 1.57 28.88 6.82
C VAL A 31 0.99 30.29 6.99
N GLY A 32 0.53 30.91 5.92
CA GLY A 32 -0.11 32.22 5.96
C GLY A 32 -1.00 32.48 4.76
N LEU A 33 -2.03 33.29 4.95
CA LEU A 33 -3.02 33.65 3.94
C LEU A 33 -3.11 35.16 3.81
N PHE A 34 -3.17 35.63 2.57
CA PHE A 34 -3.29 37.04 2.22
C PHE A 34 -4.30 37.18 1.09
N LYS A 35 -4.76 38.41 0.85
CA LYS A 35 -5.50 38.73 -0.36
C LYS A 35 -4.61 38.45 -1.57
N ASP A 36 -5.03 37.51 -2.42
CA ASP A 36 -4.37 37.08 -3.66
C ASP A 36 -3.02 36.34 -3.52
N LYS A 37 -2.59 36.02 -2.28
CA LYS A 37 -1.32 35.31 -2.02
C LYS A 37 -1.45 34.32 -0.87
N ALA A 38 -0.67 33.26 -0.92
CA ALA A 38 -0.55 32.30 0.18
C ALA A 38 0.93 32.05 0.49
N LEU A 39 1.29 32.04 1.77
CA LEU A 39 2.58 31.55 2.25
C LEU A 39 2.45 30.05 2.48
N ILE A 40 3.13 29.25 1.66
CA ILE A 40 3.06 27.79 1.72
C ILE A 40 4.44 27.18 2.03
N SER A 41 4.45 26.10 2.81
CA SER A 41 5.60 25.21 2.95
C SER A 41 5.33 23.94 2.15
N ILE A 42 6.30 23.51 1.35
CA ILE A 42 6.20 22.28 0.56
C ILE A 42 7.26 21.30 1.08
N ASP A 43 6.87 20.05 1.34
CA ASP A 43 7.77 18.99 1.83
C ASP A 43 8.55 19.34 3.10
N GLY A 44 7.92 20.11 4.00
CA GLY A 44 8.53 20.61 5.23
C GLY A 44 9.64 21.65 5.00
N GLY A 45 9.79 22.13 3.77
CA GLY A 45 10.78 23.14 3.40
C GLY A 45 10.45 24.55 3.90
N LYS A 46 11.38 25.50 3.69
CA LYS A 46 11.20 26.91 4.07
C LYS A 46 9.92 27.48 3.44
N PRO A 47 9.03 28.13 4.21
CA PRO A 47 7.82 28.74 3.68
C PRO A 47 8.12 29.75 2.57
N ARG A 48 7.35 29.69 1.48
CA ARG A 48 7.47 30.58 0.30
C ARG A 48 6.10 31.15 -0.04
N THR A 49 6.08 32.45 -0.33
CA THR A 49 4.86 33.12 -0.77
C THR A 49 4.63 32.85 -2.25
N ILE A 50 3.44 32.39 -2.59
CA ILE A 50 2.97 32.21 -3.97
C ILE A 50 1.76 33.13 -4.22
N ALA A 51 1.68 33.70 -5.42
CA ALA A 51 0.54 34.51 -5.87
C ALA A 51 -0.43 33.68 -6.72
N ILE A 52 -1.68 34.12 -6.86
CA ILE A 52 -2.66 33.47 -7.74
C ILE A 52 -2.08 33.33 -9.15
N GLY A 53 -2.16 32.13 -9.72
CA GLY A 53 -1.63 31.76 -11.02
C GLY A 53 -0.19 31.24 -11.01
N GLN A 54 0.57 31.45 -9.92
CA GLN A 54 1.95 31.00 -9.80
C GLN A 54 2.02 29.52 -9.40
N THR A 55 2.95 28.78 -10.03
CA THR A 55 3.26 27.39 -9.72
C THR A 55 4.64 27.29 -9.07
N VAL A 56 4.74 26.60 -7.93
CA VAL A 56 6.00 26.31 -7.23
C VAL A 56 6.03 24.84 -6.85
N GLN A 57 7.08 24.12 -7.25
CA GLN A 57 7.29 22.70 -6.94
C GLN A 57 6.05 21.81 -7.21
N GLY A 58 5.37 22.04 -8.34
CA GLY A 58 4.18 21.26 -8.73
C GLY A 58 2.86 21.68 -8.07
N VAL A 59 2.87 22.75 -7.27
CA VAL A 59 1.70 23.32 -6.61
C VAL A 59 1.37 24.67 -7.22
N ARG A 60 0.16 24.85 -7.76
CA ARG A 60 -0.29 26.13 -8.34
C ARG A 60 -1.37 26.76 -7.49
N LEU A 61 -1.26 28.05 -7.19
CA LEU A 61 -2.36 28.78 -6.52
C LEU A 61 -3.45 29.14 -7.52
N LEU A 62 -4.67 28.69 -7.27
CA LEU A 62 -5.85 29.02 -8.07
C LEU A 62 -6.63 30.20 -7.49
N ALA A 63 -6.74 30.27 -6.16
CA ALA A 63 -7.38 31.37 -5.45
C ALA A 63 -6.82 31.46 -4.02
N ALA A 64 -6.81 32.66 -3.42
CA ALA A 64 -6.48 32.85 -2.01
C ALA A 64 -7.23 34.06 -1.45
N ASP A 65 -7.87 33.86 -0.31
CA ASP A 65 -8.46 34.89 0.54
C ASP A 65 -7.87 34.78 1.97
N SER A 66 -8.39 35.59 2.91
CA SER A 66 -7.92 35.60 4.31
C SER A 66 -8.25 34.34 5.11
N GLU A 67 -9.18 33.51 4.64
CA GLU A 67 -9.64 32.29 5.32
C GLU A 67 -9.12 31.00 4.66
N ARG A 68 -9.02 30.97 3.33
CA ARG A 68 -8.68 29.78 2.54
C ARG A 68 -7.87 30.08 1.28
N ALA A 69 -7.04 29.11 0.89
CA ALA A 69 -6.37 29.03 -0.39
C ALA A 69 -6.86 27.81 -1.18
N THR A 70 -7.18 28.01 -2.45
CA THR A 70 -7.43 26.94 -3.41
C THR A 70 -6.16 26.69 -4.21
N LEU A 71 -5.60 25.50 -4.07
CA LEU A 71 -4.34 25.05 -4.68
C LEU A 71 -4.63 23.91 -5.65
N ASP A 72 -3.94 23.88 -6.77
CA ASP A 72 -3.83 22.71 -7.63
C ASP A 72 -2.53 21.98 -7.27
N VAL A 73 -2.66 20.79 -6.69
CA VAL A 73 -1.55 19.94 -6.28
C VAL A 73 -1.59 18.70 -7.17
N ALA A 74 -0.61 18.58 -8.07
CA ALA A 74 -0.50 17.45 -9.00
C ALA A 74 -1.80 17.15 -9.81
N GLY A 75 -2.53 18.20 -10.23
CA GLY A 75 -3.76 18.08 -11.02
C GLY A 75 -5.04 17.96 -10.21
N THR A 76 -4.96 17.94 -8.88
CA THR A 76 -6.13 17.92 -7.99
C THR A 76 -6.31 19.26 -7.29
N ARG A 77 -7.51 19.84 -7.40
CA ARG A 77 -7.89 21.05 -6.66
C ARG A 77 -8.08 20.73 -5.17
N ARG A 78 -7.43 21.48 -4.30
CA ARG A 78 -7.46 21.36 -2.84
C ARG A 78 -7.72 22.72 -2.22
N VAL A 79 -8.63 22.77 -1.26
CA VAL A 79 -8.93 23.99 -0.50
C VAL A 79 -8.34 23.81 0.89
N LEU A 80 -7.43 24.68 1.29
CA LEU A 80 -6.75 24.65 2.58
C LEU A 80 -6.89 25.99 3.30
N GLY A 81 -7.28 25.94 4.56
CA GLY A 81 -7.31 27.09 5.47
C GLY A 81 -5.94 27.41 6.08
N MET A 82 -5.86 28.51 6.80
CA MET A 82 -4.65 28.89 7.56
C MET A 82 -4.25 27.78 8.53
N GLY A 83 -2.97 27.38 8.52
CA GLY A 83 -2.44 26.30 9.37
C GLY A 83 -2.82 24.89 8.92
N GLN A 84 -3.62 24.73 7.87
CA GLN A 84 -3.97 23.42 7.32
C GLN A 84 -2.90 22.93 6.35
N SER A 85 -2.69 21.62 6.34
CA SER A 85 -1.76 20.97 5.42
C SER A 85 -2.45 19.84 4.65
N PHE A 86 -2.05 19.70 3.41
CA PHE A 86 -2.34 18.60 2.52
C PHE A 86 -1.05 17.85 2.27
N ALA A 87 -0.89 16.65 2.81
CA ALA A 87 0.02 15.72 2.21
C ALA A 87 -0.62 15.29 0.87
N GLY A 88 0.04 15.61 -0.25
CA GLY A 88 -0.23 15.02 -1.57
C GLY A 88 -0.66 13.59 -1.37
N ALA A 89 -1.85 13.26 -1.89
CA ALA A 89 -2.47 11.96 -1.70
C ALA A 89 -1.35 10.92 -1.65
N ALA A 90 -1.11 10.34 -0.47
CA ALA A 90 -0.25 9.18 -0.38
C ALA A 90 -0.77 8.28 -1.48
N GLN A 91 0.03 8.12 -2.53
CA GLN A 91 -0.21 7.35 -3.75
C GLN A 91 -1.26 6.27 -3.51
N GLU A 92 -2.57 6.53 -3.75
CA GLU A 92 -3.70 5.69 -3.24
C GLU A 92 -3.25 4.78 -2.09
N GLY A 93 -2.87 5.41 -0.97
CA GLY A 93 -1.79 4.96 -0.10
C GLY A 93 -1.78 3.46 0.04
N ARG A 94 -0.85 2.77 -0.65
CA ARG A 94 -0.71 1.30 -0.60
C ARG A 94 -1.01 0.86 0.82
N ARG A 95 -2.13 0.15 0.98
CA ARG A 95 -2.68 -0.20 2.29
C ARG A 95 -1.54 -0.77 3.14
N SER A 96 -1.43 -0.33 4.39
CA SER A 96 -0.35 -0.76 5.26
C SER A 96 -0.85 -1.04 6.67
N VAL A 97 -0.11 -1.90 7.37
CA VAL A 97 -0.30 -2.22 8.78
C VAL A 97 1.06 -2.22 9.45
N SER A 98 1.12 -1.61 10.64
CA SER A 98 2.27 -1.66 11.52
C SER A 98 2.01 -2.65 12.65
N LEU A 99 2.96 -3.55 12.88
CA LEU A 99 2.94 -4.58 13.91
C LEU A 99 4.10 -4.34 14.85
N THR A 100 3.83 -4.40 16.15
CA THR A 100 4.86 -4.34 17.19
C THR A 100 5.19 -5.75 17.64
N ALA A 101 6.48 -6.04 17.77
CA ALA A 101 6.94 -7.33 18.26
C ALA A 101 6.59 -7.52 19.75
N ASP A 102 6.33 -8.77 20.13
CA ASP A 102 6.21 -9.16 21.53
C ASP A 102 7.59 -9.18 22.23
N ALA A 103 7.60 -9.48 23.52
CA ALA A 103 8.84 -9.59 24.31
C ALA A 103 9.83 -10.65 23.78
N ARG A 104 9.37 -11.57 22.93
CA ARG A 104 10.18 -12.63 22.30
C ARG A 104 10.61 -12.26 20.87
N GLY A 105 10.23 -11.09 20.37
CA GLY A 105 10.56 -10.61 19.03
C GLY A 105 9.62 -11.10 17.92
N HIS A 106 8.51 -11.76 18.26
CA HIS A 106 7.52 -12.26 17.30
C HIS A 106 6.48 -11.20 16.96
N PHE A 107 5.98 -11.21 15.73
CA PHE A 107 4.90 -10.32 15.30
C PHE A 107 3.59 -11.11 15.21
N ALA A 108 2.61 -10.69 16.00
CA ALA A 108 1.24 -11.17 15.90
C ALA A 108 0.37 -10.13 15.18
N ALA A 109 -0.54 -10.60 14.33
CA ALA A 109 -1.39 -9.77 13.51
C ALA A 109 -2.85 -10.20 13.67
N ALA A 110 -3.68 -9.31 14.24
CA ALA A 110 -5.12 -9.51 14.28
C ALA A 110 -5.70 -9.38 12.87
N GLY A 111 -6.60 -10.30 12.53
CA GLY A 111 -7.11 -10.41 11.18
C GLY A 111 -8.30 -11.34 11.06
N SER A 112 -8.53 -11.81 9.83
CA SER A 112 -9.54 -12.84 9.56
C SER A 112 -9.16 -13.69 8.34
N ALA A 113 -9.68 -14.90 8.29
CA ALA A 113 -9.72 -15.73 7.09
C ALA A 113 -11.19 -16.04 6.78
N ASN A 114 -11.63 -15.85 5.54
CA ASN A 114 -13.03 -16.01 5.13
C ASN A 114 -14.03 -15.28 6.05
N GLY A 115 -13.63 -14.13 6.61
CA GLY A 115 -14.42 -13.34 7.57
C GLY A 115 -14.41 -13.85 9.01
N TYR A 116 -13.85 -15.02 9.29
CA TYR A 116 -13.71 -15.53 10.65
C TYR A 116 -12.48 -14.91 11.34
N PRO A 117 -12.64 -14.30 12.53
CA PRO A 117 -11.56 -13.59 13.21
C PRO A 117 -10.47 -14.54 13.72
N LEU A 118 -9.21 -14.21 13.43
CA LEU A 118 -8.03 -14.97 13.83
C LEU A 118 -6.90 -14.00 14.21
N THR A 119 -6.01 -14.43 15.10
CA THR A 119 -4.73 -13.77 15.34
C THR A 119 -3.65 -14.65 14.74
N PHE A 120 -2.90 -14.11 13.78
CA PHE A 120 -1.86 -14.84 13.08
C PHE A 120 -0.48 -14.47 13.63
N LEU A 121 0.40 -15.45 13.73
CA LEU A 121 1.83 -15.23 13.85
C LEU A 121 2.41 -15.00 12.45
N VAL A 122 3.17 -13.90 12.26
CA VAL A 122 3.89 -13.66 11.01
C VAL A 122 5.07 -14.63 10.93
N ASP A 123 5.06 -15.50 9.92
CA ASP A 123 6.07 -16.55 9.76
C ASP A 123 6.58 -16.57 8.31
N THR A 124 7.78 -16.00 8.09
CA THR A 124 8.45 -16.01 6.78
C THR A 124 9.00 -17.38 6.38
N GLY A 125 9.07 -18.34 7.31
CA GLY A 125 9.46 -19.73 7.03
C GLY A 125 8.31 -20.59 6.52
N ALA A 126 7.06 -20.21 6.81
CA ALA A 126 5.88 -20.90 6.33
C ALA A 126 5.58 -20.55 4.86
N THR A 127 5.43 -21.55 4.00
CA THR A 127 5.14 -21.34 2.57
C THR A 127 3.71 -20.88 2.31
N ALA A 128 2.75 -21.27 3.16
CA ALA A 128 1.33 -20.98 3.03
C ALA A 128 0.75 -20.40 4.33
N VAL A 129 -0.46 -19.84 4.28
CA VAL A 129 -1.23 -19.54 5.50
C VAL A 129 -1.65 -20.86 6.14
N VAL A 130 -1.43 -21.02 7.45
CA VAL A 130 -1.71 -22.30 8.13
C VAL A 130 -2.68 -22.06 9.28
N ILE A 131 -3.74 -22.87 9.37
CA ILE A 131 -4.67 -22.88 10.50
C ILE A 131 -4.77 -24.29 11.10
N SER A 132 -5.29 -24.36 12.33
CA SER A 132 -5.55 -25.64 12.98
C SER A 132 -6.85 -26.28 12.45
N ALA A 133 -6.96 -27.60 12.55
CA ALA A 133 -8.23 -28.30 12.28
C ALA A 133 -9.36 -27.82 13.19
N ALA A 134 -9.06 -27.39 14.42
CA ALA A 134 -10.03 -26.80 15.33
C ALA A 134 -10.59 -25.47 14.79
N ASP A 135 -9.73 -24.59 14.26
CA ASP A 135 -10.18 -23.34 13.65
C ASP A 135 -10.92 -23.60 12.35
N ALA A 136 -10.44 -24.52 11.51
CA ALA A 136 -11.15 -24.94 10.29
C ALA A 136 -12.57 -25.43 10.60
N GLY A 137 -12.74 -26.23 11.65
CA GLY A 137 -14.05 -26.68 12.13
C GLY A 137 -14.96 -25.53 12.56
N ARG A 138 -14.43 -24.54 13.31
CA ARG A 138 -15.19 -23.34 13.71
C ARG A 138 -15.58 -22.46 12.52
N MET A 139 -14.77 -22.48 11.48
CA MET A 139 -15.01 -21.77 10.22
C MET A 139 -15.97 -22.53 9.28
N GLY A 140 -16.37 -23.76 9.61
CA GLY A 140 -17.18 -24.61 8.75
C GLY A 140 -16.44 -25.09 7.50
N ILE A 141 -15.11 -25.14 7.52
CA ILE A 141 -14.29 -25.61 6.41
C ILE A 141 -14.16 -27.14 6.47
N ASP A 142 -14.68 -27.82 5.45
CA ASP A 142 -14.38 -29.23 5.21
C ASP A 142 -12.98 -29.38 4.56
N TYR A 143 -11.94 -29.29 5.39
CA TYR A 143 -10.56 -29.34 4.93
C TYR A 143 -10.14 -30.72 4.41
N LYS A 144 -10.84 -31.80 4.81
CA LYS A 144 -10.53 -33.17 4.38
C LYS A 144 -10.93 -33.45 2.93
N SER A 145 -11.79 -32.60 2.35
CA SER A 145 -12.06 -32.58 0.91
C SER A 145 -10.85 -32.13 0.07
N GLY A 146 -9.87 -31.46 0.69
CA GLY A 146 -8.64 -31.00 0.06
C GLY A 146 -7.58 -32.09 -0.06
N ALA A 147 -6.60 -31.86 -0.94
CA ALA A 147 -5.47 -32.79 -1.10
C ALA A 147 -4.60 -32.83 0.17
N GLN A 148 -4.36 -34.04 0.68
CA GLN A 148 -3.41 -34.28 1.76
C GLN A 148 -1.98 -34.13 1.23
N VAL A 149 -1.14 -33.41 1.97
CA VAL A 149 0.28 -33.19 1.68
C VAL A 149 1.12 -33.37 2.93
N GLY A 150 2.42 -33.65 2.76
CA GLY A 150 3.37 -33.63 3.85
C GLY A 150 4.00 -32.24 4.00
N VAL A 151 4.09 -31.73 5.22
CA VAL A 151 4.80 -30.50 5.55
C VAL A 151 5.93 -30.77 6.52
N ASN A 152 7.12 -30.26 6.22
CA ASN A 152 8.25 -30.33 7.13
C ASN A 152 8.16 -29.20 8.15
N THR A 153 8.13 -29.57 9.42
CA THR A 153 8.15 -28.64 10.54
C THR A 153 9.38 -28.89 11.41
N ALA A 154 9.61 -28.04 12.41
CA ALA A 154 10.63 -28.28 13.42
C ALA A 154 10.41 -29.60 14.20
N ALA A 155 9.17 -30.08 14.27
CA ALA A 155 8.81 -31.36 14.90
C ALA A 155 8.90 -32.56 13.95
N GLY A 156 9.30 -32.35 12.68
CA GLY A 156 9.36 -33.38 11.64
C GLY A 156 8.26 -33.25 10.58
N LEU A 157 8.18 -34.26 9.72
CA LEU A 157 7.18 -34.36 8.65
C LEU A 157 5.81 -34.70 9.25
N MET A 158 4.81 -33.88 8.96
CA MET A 158 3.43 -34.10 9.41
C MET A 158 2.43 -33.93 8.26
N PRO A 159 1.26 -34.58 8.32
CA PRO A 159 0.21 -34.38 7.33
C PRO A 159 -0.44 -33.00 7.49
N ALA A 160 -0.74 -32.38 6.35
CA ALA A 160 -1.55 -31.19 6.23
C ALA A 160 -2.52 -31.36 5.06
N TRP A 161 -3.59 -30.57 5.04
CA TRP A 161 -4.56 -30.56 3.95
C TRP A 161 -4.55 -29.21 3.27
N ARG A 162 -4.40 -29.21 1.94
CA ARG A 162 -4.47 -27.97 1.16
C ARG A 162 -5.88 -27.39 1.23
N HIS A 163 -5.96 -26.10 1.45
CA HIS A 163 -7.21 -25.35 1.39
C HIS A 163 -6.96 -23.98 0.76
N LYS A 164 -7.93 -23.47 0.02
CA LYS A 164 -7.83 -22.13 -0.57
C LYS A 164 -8.79 -21.20 0.15
N PHE A 165 -8.25 -20.23 0.86
CA PHE A 165 -9.05 -19.20 1.52
C PHE A 165 -9.57 -18.20 0.48
N ASN A 166 -10.86 -17.89 0.54
CA ASN A 166 -11.48 -16.87 -0.31
C ASN A 166 -10.87 -15.49 -0.05
N SER A 167 -10.64 -15.17 1.21
CA SER A 167 -9.95 -13.94 1.62
C SER A 167 -9.18 -14.16 2.92
N VAL A 168 -8.04 -13.48 3.04
CA VAL A 168 -7.30 -13.30 4.29
C VAL A 168 -7.08 -11.82 4.49
N LYS A 169 -7.39 -11.31 5.68
CA LYS A 169 -7.30 -9.89 6.04
C LYS A 169 -6.42 -9.68 7.25
N ILE A 170 -5.58 -8.66 7.21
CA ILE A 170 -4.80 -8.14 8.34
C ILE A 170 -4.99 -6.64 8.38
N GLY A 171 -5.71 -6.11 9.38
CA GLY A 171 -6.10 -4.70 9.42
C GLY A 171 -6.79 -4.28 8.10
N GLN A 172 -6.17 -3.35 7.37
CA GLN A 172 -6.68 -2.87 6.07
C GLN A 172 -6.17 -3.70 4.88
N LEU A 173 -5.21 -4.61 5.08
CA LEU A 173 -4.66 -5.47 4.04
C LEU A 173 -5.62 -6.62 3.75
N GLU A 174 -5.99 -6.82 2.49
CA GLU A 174 -6.80 -7.95 2.06
C GLU A 174 -6.15 -8.63 0.87
N VAL A 175 -5.97 -9.95 0.97
CA VAL A 175 -5.56 -10.80 -0.15
C VAL A 175 -6.66 -11.79 -0.39
N LEU A 176 -7.07 -11.90 -1.65
CA LEU A 176 -8.08 -12.86 -2.10
C LEU A 176 -7.42 -14.14 -2.59
N GLN A 177 -8.15 -15.25 -2.52
CA GLN A 177 -7.76 -16.52 -3.15
C GLN A 177 -6.37 -16.99 -2.65
N VAL A 178 -6.21 -17.04 -1.33
CA VAL A 178 -4.93 -17.31 -0.67
C VAL A 178 -4.75 -18.81 -0.48
N GLU A 179 -3.62 -19.32 -0.95
CA GLU A 179 -3.23 -20.71 -0.70
C GLU A 179 -2.96 -20.94 0.79
N GLY A 180 -3.52 -22.00 1.32
CA GLY A 180 -3.48 -22.31 2.73
C GLY A 180 -3.38 -23.80 3.03
N MET A 181 -3.16 -24.11 4.30
CA MET A 181 -3.10 -25.47 4.80
C MET A 181 -3.81 -25.58 6.15
N VAL A 182 -4.38 -26.75 6.39
CA VAL A 182 -4.95 -27.13 7.69
C VAL A 182 -4.12 -28.27 8.26
N VAL A 183 -3.73 -28.15 9.53
CA VAL A 183 -2.99 -29.19 10.27
C VAL A 183 -3.79 -29.65 11.49
N GLU A 184 -3.72 -30.94 11.80
CA GLU A 184 -4.48 -31.53 12.92
C GLU A 184 -3.76 -31.40 14.27
N ALA A 185 -2.43 -31.21 14.27
CA ALA A 185 -1.63 -31.08 15.48
C ALA A 185 -0.40 -30.18 15.25
N GLY A 186 0.25 -29.78 16.35
CA GLY A 186 1.53 -29.07 16.29
C GLY A 186 1.45 -27.58 15.96
N LEU A 187 0.24 -27.01 15.85
CA LEU A 187 0.02 -25.58 15.61
C LEU A 187 -0.61 -24.92 16.83
N SER A 188 0.14 -24.04 17.49
CA SER A 188 -0.34 -23.27 18.65
C SER A 188 -1.10 -21.99 18.27
N MET A 189 -0.79 -21.42 17.11
CA MET A 189 -1.40 -20.20 16.58
C MET A 189 -1.42 -20.27 15.05
N PRO A 190 -2.47 -19.75 14.38
CA PRO A 190 -2.47 -19.58 12.92
C PRO A 190 -1.21 -18.87 12.43
N LEU A 191 -0.68 -19.31 11.28
CA LEU A 191 0.52 -18.73 10.67
C LEU A 191 0.14 -17.91 9.44
N LEU A 192 0.66 -16.68 9.35
CA LEU A 192 0.60 -15.85 8.16
C LEU A 192 1.87 -16.09 7.34
N GLY A 193 1.81 -17.05 6.41
CA GLY A 193 2.95 -17.45 5.60
C GLY A 193 3.09 -16.71 4.26
N MET A 194 4.06 -17.15 3.46
CA MET A 194 4.49 -16.49 2.23
C MET A 194 3.41 -16.38 1.15
N SER A 195 2.43 -17.29 1.10
CA SER A 195 1.24 -17.16 0.24
C SER A 195 0.49 -15.82 0.39
N PHE A 196 0.54 -15.22 1.59
CA PHE A 196 0.06 -13.87 1.86
C PHE A 196 1.21 -12.85 1.77
N LEU A 197 2.33 -13.10 2.45
CA LEU A 197 3.42 -12.12 2.60
C LEU A 197 4.09 -11.73 1.29
N ASN A 198 4.07 -12.59 0.25
CA ASN A 198 4.61 -12.25 -1.08
C ASN A 198 3.84 -11.11 -1.78
N ARG A 199 2.60 -10.85 -1.35
CA ARG A 199 1.76 -9.72 -1.82
C ARG A 199 2.11 -8.43 -1.09
N MET A 200 2.98 -8.50 -0.08
CA MET A 200 3.38 -7.40 0.77
C MET A 200 4.85 -7.03 0.52
N GLU A 201 5.14 -5.75 0.69
CA GLU A 201 6.45 -5.25 1.02
C GLU A 201 6.57 -5.22 2.55
N MET A 202 7.67 -5.76 3.05
CA MET A 202 7.94 -5.87 4.48
C MET A 202 9.14 -5.01 4.81
N ALA A 203 8.96 -4.08 5.74
CA ALA A 203 10.04 -3.28 6.30
C ALA A 203 10.08 -3.49 7.81
N ARG A 204 11.26 -3.69 8.37
CA ARG A 204 11.46 -3.82 9.82
C ARG A 204 12.35 -2.71 10.32
N GLU A 205 11.90 -2.01 11.36
CA GLU A 205 12.65 -0.99 12.06
C GLU A 205 12.57 -1.27 13.58
N GLY A 206 13.66 -1.81 14.13
CA GLY A 206 13.71 -2.23 15.53
C GLY A 206 12.64 -3.28 15.88
N GLN A 207 11.71 -2.88 16.76
CA GLN A 207 10.58 -3.70 17.24
C GLN A 207 9.31 -3.53 16.39
N THR A 208 9.36 -2.75 15.32
CA THR A 208 8.21 -2.48 14.46
C THR A 208 8.41 -3.13 13.10
N MET A 209 7.38 -3.81 12.61
CA MET A 209 7.28 -4.31 11.25
C MET A 209 6.15 -3.58 10.53
N VAL A 210 6.42 -3.09 9.33
CA VAL A 210 5.41 -2.51 8.44
C VAL A 210 5.20 -3.46 7.27
N LEU A 211 3.95 -3.88 7.10
CA LEU A 211 3.49 -4.60 5.92
C LEU A 211 2.75 -3.63 5.02
N ARG A 212 3.15 -3.53 3.75
CA ARG A 212 2.55 -2.64 2.76
C ARG A 212 2.15 -3.42 1.52
N GLN A 213 0.90 -3.30 1.09
CA GLN A 213 0.40 -4.01 -0.09
C GLN A 213 1.12 -3.56 -1.38
N ARG A 214 1.61 -4.52 -2.18
CA ARG A 214 2.35 -4.21 -3.42
C ARG A 214 1.44 -3.83 -4.60
N TYR A 215 0.25 -4.44 -4.67
CA TYR A 215 -0.77 -4.28 -5.71
C TYR A 215 -2.14 -4.69 -5.18
#